data_AF-A0A8S8YI41-F1
#
_entry.id   AF-A0A8S8YI41-F1
#
_cell.length_a   1.000
_cell.length_b   1.000
_cell.length_c   1.000
_cell.angle_alpha   90.00
_cell.angle_beta   90.00
_cell.angle_gamma   90.00
#
_symmetry.space_group_name_H-M   'P 1'
#
loop_
_entity.id
_entity.type
_entity.pdbx_description
1 polymer ?
#
loop_
_entity_poly.entity_id
_entity_poly.type
_entity_poly.pdbx_seq_one_letter_code
_entity_poly.pdbx_strand_id
1 'polypeptide(L)'
;MSTRFVNALFLTTIMILMSLSGLVDNQENQNESPETLTLVEPQYATSPGHSVFAEYMGAYWCGPCITASSNLHSLSGSNGDEFTYVSFWESSSSGWPSDNPINRRNHISSADGYTGGIPVVTFGDAFDGTYYTVGGQNYDSFFTNGGGMDSNAADYELSVAQAPNGANMDITITASTTSSTSQTVYLYAAVTEEVSPESYSADSTKHPHHVWKKWLLNSGSSGFETFTISSGNSVSKSWSVPISTVRAGGGNTAQDNFLPVAALMDGSHTTWNNVFAAADSNMNPMDLSVTSMTITNDDASYDGFLSGDTLSLDATVRNTGTEDYSSGGSLQFYHVDGATENPIGQSVSLNNLNVGQSQSISAQFDTSSIAMSPNGLESFRFKMTGTTGENDPIGNNMMNVWMSHDYSPSTDTPVADGQTNIARGGTLDFDVTGNARDAVDTLATMTPEFETSLSGSNVWSSDWVIAPTSITAPGTPSARYVFTIDPAQTASSGDYDVRARLVDSRGQVSDWSMAQDAFSLMNGLPVVVDPNNPDTAPGDCPAFPGLPTVKVETNERVPLSGLVCDAETDLTSLVITSNDPSFVAWHASAGEIEVNFPTIQREDGQSCTTRHWNHHQ
;
A
#
# COMPACT_ATOMS: atom_id res chain seq x y z
N MET A 1 5.47 8.19 -68.62
CA MET A 1 5.47 7.15 -67.56
C MET A 1 4.10 7.13 -66.90
N SER A 2 3.52 5.94 -66.74
CA SER A 2 2.11 5.72 -66.39
C SER A 2 1.76 6.20 -64.97
N THR A 3 0.62 6.89 -64.82
CA THR A 3 0.01 7.34 -63.56
C THR A 3 -0.25 6.22 -62.53
N ARG A 4 -0.11 4.95 -62.93
CA ARG A 4 -0.18 3.80 -62.01
C ARG A 4 1.07 3.62 -61.14
N PHE A 5 2.23 4.14 -61.56
CA PHE A 5 3.46 4.06 -60.75
C PHE A 5 3.54 5.12 -59.66
N VAL A 6 2.84 6.26 -59.82
CA VAL A 6 2.89 7.37 -58.86
C VAL A 6 2.11 7.03 -57.59
N ASN A 7 0.96 6.35 -57.70
CA ASN A 7 0.15 5.97 -56.54
C ASN A 7 0.77 4.82 -55.71
N ALA A 8 1.44 3.87 -56.37
CA ALA A 8 2.14 2.78 -55.67
C ALA A 8 3.34 3.31 -54.88
N LEU A 9 4.07 4.28 -55.45
CA LEU A 9 5.21 4.92 -54.79
C LEU A 9 4.75 5.75 -53.58
N PHE A 10 3.62 6.46 -53.69
CA PHE A 10 3.04 7.26 -52.59
C PHE A 10 2.56 6.40 -51.42
N LEU A 11 1.90 5.25 -51.70
CA LEU A 11 1.48 4.33 -50.64
C LEU A 11 2.66 3.66 -49.93
N THR A 12 3.73 3.33 -50.66
CA THR A 12 4.96 2.80 -50.05
C THR A 12 5.70 3.85 -49.25
N THR A 13 5.69 5.12 -49.66
CA THR A 13 6.29 6.20 -48.84
C THR A 13 5.53 6.42 -47.53
N ILE A 14 4.20 6.34 -47.55
CA ILE A 14 3.36 6.48 -46.34
C ILE A 14 3.56 5.29 -45.39
N MET A 15 3.65 4.06 -45.89
CA MET A 15 3.94 2.88 -45.04
C MET A 15 5.35 2.92 -44.44
N ILE A 16 6.34 3.44 -45.17
CA ILE A 16 7.70 3.63 -44.65
C ILE A 16 7.72 4.74 -43.58
N LEU A 17 7.01 5.86 -43.78
CA LEU A 17 6.89 6.95 -42.80
C LEU A 17 6.13 6.51 -41.52
N MET A 18 5.16 5.61 -41.62
CA MET A 18 4.47 5.02 -40.46
C MET A 18 5.38 4.06 -39.68
N SER A 19 6.27 3.30 -40.35
CA SER A 19 7.28 2.46 -39.68
C SER A 19 8.44 3.25 -39.04
N LEU A 20 8.68 4.49 -39.47
CA LEU A 20 9.72 5.39 -38.95
C LEU A 20 9.25 6.21 -37.74
N SER A 21 7.96 6.13 -37.37
CA SER A 21 7.43 6.77 -36.15
C SER A 21 7.81 6.01 -34.88
N GLY A 22 8.34 4.78 -35.00
CA GLY A 22 8.85 3.97 -33.90
C GLY A 22 10.37 4.01 -33.71
N LEU A 23 11.09 4.89 -34.43
CA LEU A 23 12.57 4.99 -34.39
C LEU A 23 13.09 6.36 -33.95
N VAL A 24 12.21 7.25 -33.45
CA VAL A 24 12.64 8.43 -32.69
C VAL A 24 12.67 8.04 -31.22
N ASP A 25 13.80 7.48 -30.82
CA ASP A 25 14.24 7.28 -29.45
C ASP A 25 14.45 8.66 -28.81
N ASN A 26 13.38 9.22 -28.23
CA ASN A 26 13.53 10.20 -27.16
C ASN A 26 13.84 9.40 -25.90
N GLN A 27 15.12 9.16 -25.63
CA GLN A 27 15.58 8.85 -24.28
C GLN A 27 15.36 10.08 -23.40
N GLU A 28 14.11 10.32 -22.99
CA GLU A 28 13.90 10.84 -21.64
C GLU A 28 14.19 9.69 -20.69
N ASN A 29 15.15 9.92 -19.80
CA ASN A 29 15.52 8.99 -18.75
C ASN A 29 14.31 8.72 -17.84
N GLN A 30 13.49 7.73 -18.19
CA GLN A 30 12.59 7.10 -17.24
C GLN A 30 13.41 6.09 -16.44
N ASN A 31 14.10 6.62 -15.43
CA ASN A 31 14.51 5.83 -14.28
C ASN A 31 13.31 5.76 -13.32
N GLU A 32 12.20 5.20 -13.78
CA GLU A 32 11.08 4.82 -12.92
C GLU A 32 11.30 3.36 -12.52
N SER A 33 12.05 3.18 -11.43
CA SER A 33 11.74 2.11 -10.48
C SER A 33 10.23 2.16 -10.23
N PRO A 34 9.53 1.03 -10.06
CA PRO A 34 8.14 1.09 -9.62
C PRO A 34 8.13 1.81 -8.28
N GLU A 35 7.83 3.12 -8.31
CA GLU A 35 7.34 3.80 -7.13
C GLU A 35 6.00 3.12 -6.89
N THR A 36 5.98 2.22 -5.91
CA THR A 36 4.79 2.00 -5.10
C THR A 36 4.11 3.35 -4.97
N LEU A 37 2.94 3.51 -5.59
CA LEU A 37 2.00 4.54 -5.21
C LEU A 37 1.57 4.19 -3.78
N THR A 38 2.45 4.43 -2.82
CA THR A 38 2.04 4.74 -1.47
C THR A 38 1.09 5.91 -1.66
N LEU A 39 -0.21 5.65 -1.44
CA LEU A 39 -1.12 6.70 -1.02
C LEU A 39 -0.33 7.51 0.00
N VAL A 40 0.02 8.76 -0.33
CA VAL A 40 0.41 9.70 0.70
C VAL A 40 -0.90 9.99 1.41
N GLU A 41 -1.25 9.08 2.32
CA GLU A 41 -2.15 9.36 3.41
C GLU A 41 -1.67 10.72 3.96
N PRO A 42 -2.53 11.75 4.06
CA PRO A 42 -2.17 12.91 4.84
C PRO A 42 -1.78 12.37 6.21
N GLN A 43 -0.47 12.35 6.51
CA GLN A 43 0.03 11.92 7.80
C GLN A 43 -0.46 12.95 8.80
N TYR A 44 -1.64 12.72 9.36
CA TYR A 44 -2.01 13.32 10.62
C TYR A 44 -1.16 12.61 11.67
N ALA A 45 -0.22 13.34 12.27
CA ALA A 45 0.48 12.83 13.43
C ALA A 45 -0.58 12.49 14.49
N THR A 46 -0.56 11.26 15.01
CA THR A 46 -1.56 10.83 15.99
C THR A 46 -1.46 11.71 17.23
N SER A 47 -2.60 12.25 17.67
CA SER A 47 -2.71 13.08 18.87
C SER A 47 -2.13 12.38 20.11
N PRO A 48 -1.26 13.04 20.89
CA PRO A 48 -0.80 12.55 22.19
C PRO A 48 -1.80 12.84 23.32
N GLY A 49 -2.95 13.44 23.03
CA GLY A 49 -4.02 13.76 23.98
C GLY A 49 -3.74 14.97 24.89
N HIS A 50 -2.79 15.84 24.50
CA HIS A 50 -2.46 17.10 25.17
C HIS A 50 -1.70 18.02 24.20
N SER A 51 -1.67 19.33 24.48
CA SER A 51 -0.92 20.30 23.68
C SER A 51 0.59 20.05 23.76
N VAL A 52 1.32 20.30 22.67
CA VAL A 52 2.77 20.14 22.54
C VAL A 52 3.40 21.46 22.11
N PHE A 53 4.53 21.79 22.73
CA PHE A 53 5.29 23.01 22.48
C PHE A 53 6.67 22.70 21.88
N ALA A 54 7.07 23.48 20.87
CA ALA A 54 8.44 23.47 20.37
C ALA A 54 9.05 24.86 20.24
N GLU A 55 10.37 24.92 20.22
CA GLU A 55 11.13 26.10 19.82
C GLU A 55 12.11 25.73 18.71
N TYR A 56 12.21 26.63 17.73
CA TYR A 56 13.01 26.44 16.54
C TYR A 56 14.03 27.58 16.40
N MET A 57 15.28 27.24 16.10
CA MET A 57 16.32 28.19 15.70
C MET A 57 16.73 27.95 14.26
N GLY A 58 16.64 28.98 13.42
CA GLY A 58 16.98 28.91 12.00
C GLY A 58 17.42 30.25 11.42
N ALA A 59 17.85 30.23 10.16
CA ALA A 59 18.33 31.42 9.45
C ALA A 59 17.97 31.42 7.96
N TYR A 60 17.85 32.61 7.37
CA TYR A 60 17.46 32.78 5.96
C TYR A 60 18.37 32.08 4.95
N TRP A 61 19.66 31.94 5.27
CA TRP A 61 20.65 31.31 4.40
C TRP A 61 20.75 29.79 4.58
N CYS A 62 20.03 29.21 5.54
CA CYS A 62 20.16 27.81 5.91
C CYS A 62 19.21 26.93 5.08
N GLY A 63 19.76 26.13 4.17
CA GLY A 63 18.98 25.20 3.34
C GLY A 63 18.15 24.19 4.16
N PRO A 64 18.75 23.41 5.08
CA PRO A 64 18.02 22.45 5.91
C PRO A 64 16.96 23.09 6.83
N CYS A 65 17.07 24.40 7.08
CA CYS A 65 16.10 25.14 7.86
C CYS A 65 14.73 25.26 7.16
N ILE A 66 14.68 25.16 5.82
CA ILE A 66 13.42 25.09 5.05
C ILE A 66 12.66 23.82 5.44
N THR A 67 13.34 22.68 5.47
CA THR A 67 12.74 21.38 5.84
C THR A 67 12.19 21.44 7.26
N ALA A 68 13.00 21.90 8.22
CA ALA A 68 12.56 22.01 9.61
C ALA A 68 11.31 22.91 9.76
N SER A 69 11.36 24.12 9.21
CA SER A 69 10.23 25.05 9.33
C SER A 69 8.99 24.58 8.57
N SER A 70 9.16 23.92 7.42
CA SER A 70 8.01 23.41 6.65
C SER A 70 7.32 22.26 7.38
N ASN A 71 8.08 21.37 8.01
CA ASN A 71 7.52 20.25 8.77
C ASN A 71 6.85 20.71 10.06
N LEU A 72 7.43 21.68 10.79
CA LEU A 72 6.77 22.30 11.95
C LEU A 72 5.47 23.01 11.55
N HIS A 73 5.48 23.75 10.43
CA HIS A 73 4.28 24.41 9.94
C HIS A 73 3.22 23.41 9.47
N SER A 74 3.64 22.33 8.80
CA SER A 74 2.75 21.24 8.41
C SER A 74 2.09 20.59 9.62
N LEU A 75 2.87 20.31 10.68
CA LEU A 75 2.38 19.74 11.92
C LEU A 75 1.40 20.69 12.64
N SER A 76 1.70 21.99 12.67
CA SER A 76 0.78 23.01 13.20
C SER A 76 -0.48 23.16 12.34
N GLY A 77 -0.41 22.92 11.03
CA GLY A 77 -1.59 22.91 10.16
C GLY A 77 -2.45 21.63 10.30
N SER A 78 -1.83 20.48 10.56
CA SER A 78 -2.55 19.19 10.71
C SER A 78 -3.06 18.94 12.12
N ASN A 79 -2.43 19.54 13.14
CA ASN A 79 -2.69 19.34 14.56
C ASN A 79 -2.78 20.70 15.30
N GLY A 80 -3.40 21.70 14.65
CA GLY A 80 -3.42 23.08 15.13
C GLY A 80 -4.03 23.28 16.52
N ASP A 81 -4.88 22.38 16.98
CA ASP A 81 -5.50 22.46 18.31
C ASP A 81 -4.62 21.89 19.43
N GLU A 82 -3.52 21.22 19.06
CA GLU A 82 -2.62 20.54 20.00
C GLU A 82 -1.13 20.85 19.76
N PHE A 83 -0.76 21.66 18.77
CA PHE A 83 0.64 21.95 18.49
C PHE A 83 0.90 23.41 18.14
N THR A 84 1.84 24.02 18.87
CA THR A 84 2.36 25.35 18.55
C THR A 84 3.86 25.44 18.84
N TYR A 85 4.51 26.45 18.27
CA TYR A 85 5.95 26.65 18.42
C TYR A 85 6.36 28.10 18.27
N VAL A 86 7.60 28.41 18.66
CA VAL A 86 8.22 29.72 18.42
C VAL A 86 9.50 29.59 17.62
N SER A 87 9.62 30.42 16.57
CA SER A 87 10.77 30.46 15.67
C SER A 87 11.68 31.65 15.98
N PHE A 88 12.87 31.36 16.47
CA PHE A 88 13.99 32.31 16.56
C PHE A 88 14.76 32.32 15.24
N TRP A 89 14.41 33.28 14.40
CA TRP A 89 14.86 33.34 13.02
C TRP A 89 15.86 34.47 12.77
N GLU A 90 17.02 34.14 12.18
CA GLU A 90 17.94 35.16 11.66
C GLU A 90 17.40 35.78 10.37
N SER A 91 17.08 37.07 10.43
CA SER A 91 16.65 37.88 9.30
C SER A 91 17.80 38.21 8.36
N SER A 92 17.50 38.27 7.07
CA SER A 92 18.43 38.76 6.03
C SER A 92 18.75 40.24 6.18
N SER A 93 17.85 41.00 6.79
CA SER A 93 17.91 42.46 6.87
C SER A 93 18.37 42.96 8.24
N SER A 94 17.94 42.30 9.32
CA SER A 94 18.22 42.73 10.69
C SER A 94 19.11 41.77 11.48
N GLY A 95 19.50 40.62 10.91
CA GLY A 95 20.22 39.57 11.61
C GLY A 95 19.35 38.90 12.68
N TRP A 96 20.00 38.36 13.72
CA TRP A 96 19.33 37.66 14.82
C TRP A 96 18.39 38.58 15.61
N PRO A 97 17.25 38.05 16.09
CA PRO A 97 16.35 38.81 16.93
C PRO A 97 17.00 39.14 18.28
N SER A 98 16.65 40.30 18.83
CA SER A 98 17.11 40.74 20.15
C SER A 98 16.19 40.18 21.24
N ASP A 99 16.35 38.91 21.59
CA ASP A 99 15.50 38.17 22.53
C ASP A 99 15.81 38.40 24.03
N ASN A 100 16.59 39.43 24.36
CA ASN A 100 16.80 39.93 25.73
C ASN A 100 15.46 40.45 26.33
N PRO A 101 15.16 40.23 27.62
CA PRO A 101 16.00 39.64 28.68
C PRO A 101 15.90 38.13 28.85
N ILE A 102 15.00 37.47 28.13
CA ILE A 102 14.79 36.02 28.28
C ILE A 102 15.96 35.24 27.68
N ASN A 103 16.51 35.70 26.54
CA ASN A 103 17.67 35.12 25.87
C ASN A 103 17.49 33.61 25.55
N ARG A 104 16.31 33.19 25.05
CA ARG A 104 16.02 31.79 24.70
C ARG A 104 16.98 31.22 23.66
N ARG A 105 17.47 32.02 22.71
CA ARG A 105 18.49 31.53 21.77
C ARG A 105 19.76 31.08 22.48
N ASN A 106 20.20 31.85 23.47
CA ASN A 106 21.37 31.49 24.28
C ASN A 106 21.08 30.22 25.10
N HIS A 107 19.89 30.14 25.70
CA HIS A 107 19.42 28.94 26.43
C HIS A 107 19.48 27.68 25.55
N ILE A 108 18.84 27.69 24.37
CA ILE A 108 18.84 26.58 23.42
C ILE A 108 20.26 26.24 22.94
N SER A 109 21.11 27.25 22.68
CA SER A 109 22.50 27.03 22.27
C SER A 109 23.44 26.58 23.39
N SER A 110 22.99 26.64 24.65
CA SER A 110 23.74 26.19 25.83
C SER A 110 23.40 24.75 26.24
N ALA A 111 22.47 24.13 25.52
CA ALA A 111 22.06 22.75 25.75
C ALA A 111 23.19 21.77 25.43
N ASP A 112 23.30 20.65 26.16
CA ASP A 112 24.33 19.63 25.89
C ASP A 112 24.15 18.99 24.51
N GLY A 113 22.92 19.00 23.98
CA GLY A 113 22.62 18.57 22.61
C GLY A 113 23.13 19.50 21.50
N TYR A 114 23.59 20.72 21.84
CA TYR A 114 23.98 21.71 20.83
C TYR A 114 25.36 21.43 20.25
N THR A 115 25.40 21.13 18.94
CA THR A 115 26.65 20.81 18.21
C THR A 115 27.19 21.99 17.38
N GLY A 116 26.60 23.19 17.51
CA GLY A 116 27.07 24.40 16.82
C GLY A 116 26.45 24.67 15.45
N GLY A 117 25.39 23.96 15.08
CA GLY A 117 24.69 24.11 13.79
C GLY A 117 23.22 24.51 13.92
N ILE A 118 22.63 24.93 12.81
CA ILE A 118 21.18 25.14 12.63
C ILE A 118 20.70 24.34 11.41
N PRO A 119 19.41 23.94 11.33
CA PRO A 119 18.34 24.22 12.28
C PRO A 119 18.49 23.44 13.59
N VAL A 120 18.01 24.03 14.67
CA VAL A 120 17.78 23.33 15.95
C VAL A 120 16.31 23.38 16.28
N VAL A 121 15.73 22.26 16.71
CA VAL A 121 14.38 22.21 17.25
C VAL A 121 14.42 21.51 18.60
N THR A 122 13.86 22.16 19.62
CA THR A 122 13.65 21.57 20.94
C THR A 122 12.17 21.48 21.24
N PHE A 123 11.70 20.29 21.61
CA PHE A 123 10.35 20.03 22.09
C PHE A 123 10.37 20.02 23.62
N GLY A 124 9.34 20.61 24.24
CA GLY A 124 9.17 20.56 25.69
C GLY A 124 10.32 21.17 26.51
N ASP A 125 11.04 22.17 25.97
CA ASP A 125 12.25 22.76 26.61
C ASP A 125 13.31 21.69 26.98
N ALA A 126 13.54 20.73 26.08
CA ALA A 126 14.54 19.69 26.29
C ALA A 126 15.98 20.23 26.25
N PHE A 127 16.82 19.74 27.17
CA PHE A 127 18.26 20.04 27.25
C PHE A 127 19.12 19.18 26.32
N ASP A 128 18.75 17.92 26.13
CA ASP A 128 19.44 16.96 25.27
C ASP A 128 18.49 15.80 24.88
N GLY A 129 19.04 14.76 24.25
CA GLY A 129 18.33 13.51 23.98
C GLY A 129 17.33 13.60 22.82
N THR A 130 16.27 12.80 22.90
CA THR A 130 15.31 12.61 21.79
C THR A 130 14.62 13.90 21.38
N TYR A 131 14.22 14.75 22.33
CA TYR A 131 13.42 15.94 22.05
C TYR A 131 14.25 17.18 21.70
N TYR A 132 15.58 17.05 21.66
CA TYR A 132 16.49 18.09 21.18
C TYR A 132 17.13 17.64 19.88
N THR A 133 16.85 18.33 18.78
CA THR A 133 17.27 17.89 17.45
C THR A 133 18.05 18.94 16.69
N VAL A 134 19.00 18.48 15.88
CA VAL A 134 19.79 19.31 14.95
C VAL A 134 19.63 18.75 13.54
N GLY A 135 19.35 19.63 12.58
CA GLY A 135 19.04 19.24 11.19
C GLY A 135 17.55 19.22 10.88
N GLY A 136 17.22 19.40 9.61
CA GLY A 136 15.83 19.39 9.14
C GLY A 136 15.32 17.96 8.96
N GLN A 137 14.18 17.65 9.55
CA GLN A 137 13.56 16.31 9.55
C GLN A 137 12.05 16.40 9.78
N ASN A 138 11.33 15.30 9.63
CA ASN A 138 9.91 15.18 10.00
C ASN A 138 9.78 15.13 11.54
N TYR A 139 8.73 15.76 12.09
CA TYR A 139 8.55 15.89 13.54
C TYR A 139 7.34 15.13 14.11
N ASP A 140 6.61 14.39 13.29
CA ASP A 140 5.33 13.76 13.65
C ASP A 140 5.53 12.76 14.79
N SER A 141 6.61 11.98 14.75
CA SER A 141 6.91 11.01 15.82
C SER A 141 7.27 11.67 17.15
N PHE A 142 7.84 12.87 17.16
CA PHE A 142 8.13 13.59 18.40
C PHE A 142 6.82 14.10 19.02
N PHE A 143 5.91 14.63 18.19
CA PHE A 143 4.57 15.02 18.62
C PHE A 143 3.75 13.84 19.14
N THR A 144 3.63 12.77 18.36
CA THR A 144 2.85 11.57 18.74
C THR A 144 3.37 10.92 20.03
N ASN A 145 4.67 11.02 20.32
CA ASN A 145 5.25 10.53 21.57
C ASN A 145 5.12 11.51 22.75
N GLY A 146 4.35 12.60 22.60
CA GLY A 146 4.05 13.57 23.66
C GLY A 146 5.03 14.74 23.75
N GLY A 147 5.93 14.91 22.80
CA GLY A 147 6.75 16.13 22.65
C GLY A 147 7.61 16.50 23.86
N GLY A 148 7.97 15.54 24.72
CA GLY A 148 8.76 15.82 25.92
C GLY A 148 8.06 16.71 26.96
N MET A 149 6.74 16.84 26.87
CA MET A 149 5.92 17.58 27.84
C MET A 149 5.90 16.86 29.20
N ASP A 150 5.45 17.55 30.26
CA ASP A 150 5.30 16.95 31.58
C ASP A 150 4.35 15.74 31.54
N SER A 151 4.59 14.75 32.39
CA SER A 151 3.74 13.55 32.43
C SER A 151 2.28 13.83 32.82
N ASN A 152 2.00 14.99 33.44
CA ASN A 152 0.66 15.44 33.78
C ASN A 152 0.16 16.53 32.82
N ALA A 153 0.78 16.73 31.65
CA ALA A 153 0.40 17.79 30.70
C ALA A 153 -1.10 17.77 30.35
N ALA A 154 -1.72 16.59 30.26
CA ALA A 154 -3.15 16.44 30.01
C ALA A 154 -4.07 17.04 31.10
N ASP A 155 -3.54 17.33 32.30
CA ASP A 155 -4.29 17.97 33.39
C ASP A 155 -4.22 19.51 33.34
N TYR A 156 -3.45 20.08 32.41
CA TYR A 156 -3.26 21.53 32.28
C TYR A 156 -3.73 22.01 30.92
N GLU A 157 -4.19 23.24 30.92
CA GLU A 157 -4.78 23.86 29.74
C GLU A 157 -4.33 25.32 29.68
N LEU A 158 -4.10 25.79 28.45
CA LEU A 158 -3.75 27.16 28.15
C LEU A 158 -4.58 27.61 26.96
N SER A 159 -5.16 28.80 27.03
CA SER A 159 -5.84 29.43 25.91
C SER A 159 -5.31 30.84 25.69
N VAL A 160 -5.24 31.24 24.42
CA VAL A 160 -4.74 32.55 24.01
C VAL A 160 -5.82 33.25 23.18
N ALA A 161 -6.41 34.28 23.76
CA ALA A 161 -7.35 35.16 23.06
C ALA A 161 -6.64 36.44 22.63
N GLN A 162 -6.99 36.95 21.46
CA GLN A 162 -6.55 38.27 21.00
C GLN A 162 -7.69 39.06 20.35
N ALA A 163 -7.68 40.38 20.53
CA ALA A 163 -8.64 41.27 19.90
C ALA A 163 -8.00 42.62 19.53
N PRO A 164 -8.24 43.16 18.32
CA PRO A 164 -7.75 44.47 17.95
C PRO A 164 -8.46 45.56 18.76
N ASN A 165 -7.68 46.44 19.38
CA ASN A 165 -8.13 47.61 20.11
C ASN A 165 -7.43 48.87 19.58
N GLY A 166 -8.00 49.45 18.53
CA GLY A 166 -7.40 50.58 17.82
C GLY A 166 -6.10 50.17 17.11
N ALA A 167 -4.97 50.75 17.52
CA ALA A 167 -3.64 50.45 16.96
C ALA A 167 -2.89 49.33 17.72
N ASN A 168 -3.49 48.79 18.77
CA ASN A 168 -2.93 47.71 19.58
C ASN A 168 -3.74 46.42 19.39
N MET A 169 -3.10 45.30 19.67
CA MET A 169 -3.72 44.01 19.92
C MET A 169 -3.77 43.81 21.43
N ASP A 170 -4.97 43.64 21.97
CA ASP A 170 -5.18 43.21 23.34
C ASP A 170 -5.13 41.69 23.38
N ILE A 171 -4.28 41.14 24.24
CA ILE A 171 -3.98 39.71 24.34
C ILE A 171 -4.36 39.27 25.75
N THR A 172 -5.13 38.20 25.86
CA THR A 172 -5.48 37.55 27.13
C THR A 172 -5.08 36.10 27.07
N ILE A 173 -4.24 35.67 28.00
CA ILE A 173 -3.84 34.28 28.16
C ILE A 173 -4.49 33.77 29.45
N THR A 174 -5.25 32.69 29.35
CA THR A 174 -5.92 32.04 30.49
C THR A 174 -5.34 30.64 30.68
N ALA A 175 -4.95 30.32 31.90
CA ALA A 175 -4.49 28.99 32.27
C ALA A 175 -5.51 28.33 33.21
N SER A 176 -5.81 27.06 32.99
CA SER A 176 -6.64 26.18 33.84
C SER A 176 -5.90 24.89 34.17
N THR A 177 -6.34 24.21 35.22
CA THR A 177 -5.91 22.84 35.51
C THR A 177 -7.04 22.04 36.13
N THR A 178 -7.09 20.75 35.84
CA THR A 178 -7.93 19.77 36.52
C THR A 178 -7.16 19.06 37.65
N SER A 179 -5.83 19.26 37.73
CA SER A 179 -4.96 18.65 38.73
C SER A 179 -5.42 18.96 40.15
N SER A 180 -5.47 17.92 40.98
CA SER A 180 -5.83 18.03 42.40
C SER A 180 -4.81 18.80 43.25
N THR A 181 -3.59 19.01 42.73
CA THR A 181 -2.51 19.71 43.42
C THR A 181 -2.37 21.12 42.86
N SER A 182 -2.32 22.13 43.72
CA SER A 182 -1.98 23.49 43.29
C SER A 182 -0.52 23.58 42.86
N GLN A 183 -0.25 24.12 41.68
CA GLN A 183 1.09 24.24 41.10
C GLN A 183 1.47 25.70 40.93
N THR A 184 2.71 26.06 41.28
CA THR A 184 3.26 27.36 40.86
C THR A 184 3.86 27.20 39.48
N VAL A 185 3.39 28.03 38.56
CA VAL A 185 3.71 27.95 37.13
C VAL A 185 4.30 29.26 36.63
N TYR A 186 5.05 29.15 35.55
CA TYR A 186 5.72 30.24 34.85
C TYR A 186 5.19 30.30 33.43
N LEU A 187 4.70 31.47 33.03
CA LEU A 187 4.10 31.68 31.72
C LEU A 187 5.13 32.22 30.75
N TYR A 188 5.60 31.35 29.86
CA TYR A 188 6.26 31.72 28.62
C TYR A 188 5.21 32.34 27.70
N ALA A 189 5.43 33.56 27.23
CA ALA A 189 4.50 34.20 26.31
C ALA A 189 5.23 35.19 25.39
N ALA A 190 4.94 35.11 24.09
CA ALA A 190 5.57 35.93 23.06
C ALA A 190 4.57 36.32 21.97
N VAL A 191 4.84 37.44 21.31
CA VAL A 191 4.23 37.79 20.03
C VAL A 191 5.14 37.31 18.91
N THR A 192 4.55 36.61 17.96
CA THR A 192 5.20 36.12 16.75
C THR A 192 4.48 36.65 15.49
N GLU A 193 5.16 36.56 14.36
CA GLU A 193 4.53 36.66 13.03
C GLU A 193 4.12 35.26 12.61
N GLU A 194 2.86 35.05 12.24
CA GLU A 194 2.40 33.77 11.72
C GLU A 194 3.21 33.36 10.48
N VAL A 195 3.43 34.30 9.57
CA VAL A 195 4.27 34.15 8.38
C VAL A 195 5.28 35.30 8.31
N SER A 196 6.56 34.99 8.18
CA SER A 196 7.58 36.02 7.96
C SER A 196 7.42 36.68 6.59
N PRO A 197 7.53 38.02 6.48
CA PRO A 197 7.62 38.69 5.18
C PRO A 197 8.90 38.35 4.40
N GLU A 198 9.94 37.89 5.08
CA GLU A 198 11.20 37.49 4.47
C GLU A 198 11.19 35.99 4.14
N SER A 199 11.68 35.64 2.95
CA SER A 199 11.81 34.27 2.49
C SER A 199 13.18 33.67 2.82
N TYR A 200 13.32 32.36 2.62
CA TYR A 200 14.64 31.72 2.57
C TYR A 200 15.40 32.18 1.31
N SER A 201 16.72 32.25 1.37
CA SER A 201 17.54 32.61 0.20
C SER A 201 17.67 31.45 -0.79
N ALA A 202 17.58 30.21 -0.30
CA ALA A 202 17.61 29.00 -1.12
C ALA A 202 16.28 28.77 -1.85
N ASP A 203 15.17 29.32 -1.35
CA ASP A 203 13.85 29.26 -2.00
C ASP A 203 13.02 30.50 -1.62
N SER A 204 12.82 31.40 -2.58
CA SER A 204 12.09 32.65 -2.37
C SER A 204 10.58 32.48 -2.20
N THR A 205 10.05 31.27 -2.41
CA THR A 205 8.62 30.96 -2.22
C THR A 205 8.32 30.43 -0.82
N LYS A 206 9.35 30.05 -0.06
CA LYS A 206 9.21 29.53 1.30
C LYS A 206 9.52 30.61 2.31
N HIS A 207 8.67 30.68 3.33
CA HIS A 207 8.77 31.63 4.43
C HIS A 207 8.80 30.87 5.76
N PRO A 208 9.60 31.29 6.75
CA PRO A 208 9.48 30.75 8.09
C PRO A 208 8.20 31.26 8.76
N HIS A 209 7.66 30.44 9.65
CA HIS A 209 6.41 30.69 10.37
C HIS A 209 6.65 30.86 11.87
N HIS A 210 5.69 31.43 12.60
CA HIS A 210 5.76 31.65 14.06
C HIS A 210 7.02 32.44 14.50
N VAL A 211 7.42 33.45 13.72
CA VAL A 211 8.68 34.17 13.92
C VAL A 211 8.60 35.15 15.08
N TRP A 212 9.40 34.93 16.11
CA TRP A 212 9.43 35.75 17.33
C TRP A 212 9.65 37.24 17.06
N LYS A 213 8.92 38.10 17.78
CA LYS A 213 9.08 39.57 17.77
C LYS A 213 9.22 40.22 19.12
N LYS A 214 8.45 39.78 20.11
CA LYS A 214 8.40 40.47 21.40
C LYS A 214 7.97 39.54 22.51
N TRP A 215 8.61 39.66 23.66
CA TRP A 215 8.18 38.97 24.88
C TRP A 215 6.99 39.66 25.55
N LEU A 216 6.06 38.84 26.04
CA LEU A 216 5.00 39.25 26.95
C LEU A 216 5.47 38.96 28.38
N LEU A 217 6.15 39.94 28.96
CA LEU A 217 6.87 39.79 30.22
C LEU A 217 6.01 40.15 31.42
N ASN A 218 6.52 39.79 32.59
CA ASN A 218 5.98 40.25 33.86
C ASN A 218 6.01 41.77 34.02
N SER A 219 5.30 42.29 35.02
CA SER A 219 5.28 43.73 35.33
C SER A 219 6.67 44.37 35.55
N GLY A 220 7.68 43.58 35.95
CA GLY A 220 9.07 44.02 36.09
C GLY A 220 9.86 44.05 34.77
N SER A 221 9.29 43.58 33.67
CA SER A 221 9.93 43.44 32.35
C SER A 221 11.24 42.64 32.40
N SER A 222 11.33 41.65 33.29
CA SER A 222 12.58 40.92 33.56
C SER A 222 12.46 39.40 33.44
N GLY A 223 11.29 38.86 33.14
CA GLY A 223 11.06 37.42 33.10
C GLY A 223 9.61 37.04 32.80
N PHE A 224 9.36 35.75 32.83
CA PHE A 224 8.02 35.16 32.73
C PHE A 224 7.10 35.64 33.87
N GLU A 225 5.80 35.68 33.59
CA GLU A 225 4.78 35.85 34.64
C GLU A 225 4.75 34.59 35.52
N THR A 226 4.60 34.76 36.82
CA THR A 226 4.55 33.63 37.78
C THR A 226 3.28 33.72 38.59
N PHE A 227 2.56 32.61 38.71
CA PHE A 227 1.33 32.52 39.49
C PHE A 227 1.06 31.09 39.94
N THR A 228 0.14 30.92 40.87
CA THR A 228 -0.32 29.60 41.32
C THR A 228 -1.65 29.28 40.65
N ILE A 229 -1.74 28.07 40.10
CA ILE A 229 -2.95 27.52 39.51
C ILE A 229 -3.49 26.39 40.39
N SER A 230 -4.80 26.21 40.44
CA SER A 230 -5.47 25.19 41.25
C SER A 230 -6.78 24.77 40.60
N SER A 231 -7.17 23.50 40.78
CA SER A 231 -8.42 22.97 40.22
C SER A 231 -9.62 23.88 40.49
N GLY A 232 -10.41 24.12 39.45
CA GLY A 232 -11.62 24.94 39.49
C GLY A 232 -11.39 26.46 39.52
N ASN A 233 -10.14 26.94 39.46
CA ASN A 233 -9.82 28.36 39.39
C ASN A 233 -8.83 28.64 38.23
N SER A 234 -9.34 29.22 37.15
CA SER A 234 -8.52 29.72 36.04
C SER A 234 -7.81 31.02 36.41
N VAL A 235 -6.60 31.23 35.89
CA VAL A 235 -5.84 32.49 36.06
C VAL A 235 -5.60 33.12 34.70
N SER A 236 -5.91 34.41 34.56
CA SER A 236 -5.73 35.14 33.31
C SER A 236 -4.68 36.25 33.45
N LYS A 237 -3.87 36.42 32.41
CA LYS A 237 -2.88 37.50 32.24
C LYS A 237 -3.17 38.24 30.95
N SER A 238 -2.90 39.54 30.92
CA SER A 238 -3.24 40.35 29.74
C SER A 238 -2.20 41.41 29.44
N TRP A 239 -2.06 41.69 28.14
CA TRP A 239 -1.15 42.68 27.59
C TRP A 239 -1.85 43.45 26.48
N SER A 240 -1.38 44.67 26.22
CA SER A 240 -1.76 45.45 25.05
C SER A 240 -0.48 45.77 24.28
N VAL A 241 -0.39 45.29 23.04
CA VAL A 241 0.83 45.37 22.22
C VAL A 241 0.53 46.08 20.91
N PRO A 242 1.35 47.05 20.46
CA PRO A 242 1.14 47.68 19.17
C PRO A 242 1.11 46.65 18.03
N ILE A 243 0.11 46.73 17.14
CA ILE A 243 -0.01 45.84 15.97
C ILE A 243 1.24 45.94 15.09
N SER A 244 1.88 47.12 15.06
CA SER A 244 3.14 47.37 14.35
C SER A 244 4.36 46.60 14.89
N THR A 245 4.20 45.81 15.96
CA THR A 245 5.23 44.87 16.44
C THR A 245 5.44 43.74 15.43
N VAL A 246 4.39 43.40 14.69
CA VAL A 246 4.36 42.40 13.62
C VAL A 246 4.34 43.12 12.27
N ARG A 247 4.95 42.50 11.26
CA ARG A 247 4.94 43.01 9.88
C ARG A 247 3.88 42.27 9.08
N ALA A 248 3.31 42.92 8.07
CA ALA A 248 2.51 42.24 7.05
C ALA A 248 3.39 41.20 6.30
N GLY A 249 2.91 39.98 6.10
CA GLY A 249 3.66 38.86 5.52
C GLY A 249 2.70 37.79 4.99
N GLY A 250 3.13 36.98 4.01
CA GLY A 250 2.29 35.91 3.45
C GLY A 250 1.00 36.36 2.75
N GLY A 251 0.87 37.65 2.41
CA GLY A 251 -0.38 38.24 1.89
C GLY A 251 -1.31 38.80 2.97
N ASN A 252 -0.98 38.60 4.25
CA ASN A 252 -1.75 39.05 5.41
C ASN A 252 -1.35 40.47 5.86
N THR A 253 -2.29 41.23 6.41
CA THR A 253 -1.98 42.51 7.06
C THR A 253 -1.18 42.27 8.35
N ALA A 254 -0.57 43.32 8.93
CA ALA A 254 0.11 43.17 10.21
C ALA A 254 -0.83 42.73 11.36
N GLN A 255 -2.13 43.03 11.24
CA GLN A 255 -3.13 42.59 12.22
C GLN A 255 -3.44 41.10 12.04
N ASP A 256 -3.65 40.64 10.80
CA ASP A 256 -3.98 39.24 10.51
C ASP A 256 -2.76 38.32 10.68
N ASN A 257 -1.54 38.84 10.53
CA ASN A 257 -0.31 38.09 10.74
C ASN A 257 0.14 38.04 12.21
N PHE A 258 -0.65 38.60 13.13
CA PHE A 258 -0.30 38.75 14.55
C PHE A 258 -0.65 37.47 15.31
N LEU A 259 0.36 36.79 15.85
CA LEU A 259 0.20 35.48 16.47
C LEU A 259 0.89 35.43 17.84
N PRO A 260 0.18 35.68 18.96
CA PRO A 260 0.68 35.42 20.29
C PRO A 260 0.75 33.91 20.55
N VAL A 261 1.88 33.46 21.09
CA VAL A 261 2.15 32.06 21.46
C VAL A 261 2.51 32.02 22.93
N ALA A 262 2.06 31.00 23.64
CA ALA A 262 2.25 30.83 25.07
C ALA A 262 2.51 29.37 25.47
N ALA A 263 3.26 29.18 26.55
CA ALA A 263 3.49 27.89 27.18
C ALA A 263 3.56 28.02 28.71
N LEU A 264 3.07 27.00 29.41
CA LEU A 264 3.04 26.93 30.87
C LEU A 264 4.15 26.01 31.36
N MET A 265 5.05 26.52 32.20
CA MET A 265 6.27 25.83 32.63
C MET A 265 6.37 25.71 34.16
N ASP A 266 7.16 24.77 34.66
CA ASP A 266 7.42 24.58 36.10
C ASP A 266 8.54 25.45 36.68
N GLY A 267 9.28 26.17 35.83
CA GLY A 267 10.41 27.00 36.24
C GLY A 267 10.62 28.25 35.37
N SER A 268 11.63 29.03 35.75
CA SER A 268 11.92 30.33 35.12
C SER A 268 12.67 30.20 33.79
N HIS A 269 12.78 31.30 33.05
CA HIS A 269 13.55 31.36 31.79
C HIS A 269 15.06 31.06 31.90
N THR A 270 15.61 30.91 33.12
CA THR A 270 17.03 30.59 33.35
C THR A 270 17.26 29.12 33.70
N THR A 271 16.21 28.30 33.69
CA THR A 271 16.25 26.86 33.97
C THR A 271 15.70 26.09 32.77
N TRP A 272 16.03 24.81 32.69
CA TRP A 272 15.35 23.85 31.83
C TRP A 272 14.11 23.36 32.57
N ASN A 273 12.95 23.42 31.92
CA ASN A 273 11.66 23.29 32.61
C ASN A 273 10.82 22.17 31.98
N ASN A 274 9.96 21.56 32.78
CA ASN A 274 8.88 20.77 32.22
C ASN A 274 7.78 21.72 31.72
N VAL A 275 7.22 21.40 30.55
CA VAL A 275 6.13 22.18 29.94
C VAL A 275 4.82 21.43 30.16
N PHE A 276 3.83 22.10 30.75
CA PHE A 276 2.53 21.52 31.08
C PHE A 276 1.50 21.69 29.95
N ALA A 277 1.48 22.85 29.30
CA ALA A 277 0.53 23.15 28.22
C ALA A 277 1.09 24.25 27.33
N ALA A 278 0.62 24.36 26.10
CA ALA A 278 0.93 25.45 25.20
C ALA A 278 -0.25 25.78 24.28
N ALA A 279 -0.33 27.04 23.89
CA ALA A 279 -1.35 27.53 22.98
C ALA A 279 -0.86 28.74 22.20
N ASP A 280 -1.41 28.95 21.01
CA ASP A 280 -1.35 30.23 20.29
C ASP A 280 -2.76 30.74 19.98
N SER A 281 -2.88 31.94 19.42
CA SER A 281 -4.19 32.54 19.17
C SER A 281 -4.96 31.95 17.99
N ASN A 282 -4.32 31.16 17.14
CA ASN A 282 -4.99 30.43 16.07
C ASN A 282 -5.57 29.10 16.60
N MET A 283 -5.02 28.59 17.71
CA MET A 283 -5.62 27.49 18.48
C MET A 283 -6.93 27.99 19.09
N ASN A 284 -8.05 27.55 18.52
CA ASN A 284 -9.35 27.95 19.02
C ASN A 284 -9.65 27.19 20.31
N PRO A 285 -10.06 27.85 21.40
CA PRO A 285 -10.57 27.15 22.56
C PRO A 285 -11.77 26.25 22.21
N MET A 286 -12.55 26.55 21.17
CA MET A 286 -13.60 25.65 20.68
C MET A 286 -13.15 24.89 19.44
N ASP A 287 -13.09 23.57 19.53
CA ASP A 287 -12.76 22.71 18.39
C ASP A 287 -13.47 21.35 18.46
N LEU A 288 -14.06 20.94 17.35
CA LEU A 288 -14.70 19.65 17.16
C LEU A 288 -13.95 18.90 16.06
N SER A 289 -13.75 17.61 16.27
CA SER A 289 -13.05 16.76 15.31
C SER A 289 -13.80 15.46 15.06
N VAL A 290 -13.80 15.01 13.80
CA VAL A 290 -14.10 13.62 13.46
C VAL A 290 -12.86 12.79 13.77
N THR A 291 -12.88 12.05 14.87
CA THR A 291 -11.72 11.30 15.34
C THR A 291 -11.63 9.89 14.80
N SER A 292 -12.75 9.32 14.32
CA SER A 292 -12.75 8.02 13.66
C SER A 292 -13.88 7.89 12.65
N MET A 293 -13.62 7.16 11.58
CA MET A 293 -14.61 6.59 10.68
C MET A 293 -14.13 5.21 10.26
N THR A 294 -14.98 4.19 10.37
CA THR A 294 -14.70 2.83 9.96
C THR A 294 -15.84 2.30 9.11
N ILE A 295 -15.50 1.46 8.14
CA ILE A 295 -16.47 0.79 7.28
C ILE A 295 -16.17 -0.70 7.35
N THR A 296 -17.20 -1.50 7.57
CA THR A 296 -17.11 -2.96 7.60
C THR A 296 -18.11 -3.52 6.60
N ASN A 297 -17.66 -4.46 5.76
CA ASN A 297 -18.57 -5.22 4.94
C ASN A 297 -19.20 -6.32 5.81
N ASP A 298 -20.51 -6.33 5.94
CA ASP A 298 -21.21 -7.32 6.77
C ASP A 298 -21.33 -8.68 6.06
N ASP A 299 -21.10 -8.71 4.74
CA ASP A 299 -21.21 -9.90 3.88
C ASP A 299 -19.83 -10.51 3.54
N ALA A 300 -18.73 -9.89 3.95
CA ALA A 300 -17.36 -10.36 3.70
C ALA A 300 -16.43 -10.16 4.92
N SER A 301 -15.35 -10.93 5.00
CA SER A 301 -14.37 -10.84 6.09
C SER A 301 -13.10 -10.07 5.72
N TYR A 302 -13.08 -9.38 4.58
CA TYR A 302 -11.93 -8.65 4.05
C TYR A 302 -12.38 -7.24 3.62
N ASP A 303 -11.40 -6.38 3.36
CA ASP A 303 -11.63 -5.00 2.94
C ASP A 303 -11.97 -4.93 1.45
N GLY A 304 -13.25 -4.76 1.14
CA GLY A 304 -13.78 -4.66 -0.21
C GLY A 304 -15.26 -5.06 -0.24
N PHE A 305 -15.94 -4.83 -1.37
CA PHE A 305 -17.36 -5.20 -1.49
C PHE A 305 -17.78 -5.51 -2.93
N LEU A 306 -18.85 -6.29 -3.05
CA LEU A 306 -19.62 -6.48 -4.27
C LEU A 306 -20.88 -5.63 -4.23
N SER A 307 -21.36 -5.21 -5.41
CA SER A 307 -22.69 -4.61 -5.52
C SER A 307 -23.75 -5.56 -4.96
N GLY A 308 -24.48 -5.10 -3.95
CA GLY A 308 -25.51 -5.85 -3.24
C GLY A 308 -25.13 -6.22 -1.80
N ASP A 309 -23.88 -6.01 -1.41
CA ASP A 309 -23.43 -6.13 -0.03
C ASP A 309 -23.97 -4.99 0.83
N THR A 310 -24.10 -5.27 2.12
CA THR A 310 -24.42 -4.30 3.18
C THR A 310 -23.15 -3.87 3.90
N LEU A 311 -22.89 -2.57 3.92
CA LEU A 311 -21.79 -1.97 4.67
C LEU A 311 -22.32 -1.37 5.97
N SER A 312 -21.63 -1.64 7.08
CA SER A 312 -21.79 -0.94 8.36
C SER A 312 -20.76 0.19 8.44
N LEU A 313 -21.24 1.42 8.64
CA LEU A 313 -20.44 2.63 8.75
C LEU A 313 -20.54 3.14 10.19
N ASP A 314 -19.40 3.30 10.85
CA ASP A 314 -19.32 3.82 12.22
C ASP A 314 -18.42 5.05 12.24
N ALA A 315 -18.82 6.10 12.95
CA ALA A 315 -18.00 7.30 13.10
C ALA A 315 -18.10 7.87 14.51
N THR A 316 -17.03 8.52 14.95
CA THR A 316 -16.95 9.20 16.24
C THR A 316 -16.51 10.64 16.04
N VAL A 317 -17.25 11.54 16.68
CA VAL A 317 -16.86 12.94 16.83
C VAL A 317 -16.46 13.21 18.26
N ARG A 318 -15.57 14.17 18.47
CA ARG A 318 -15.09 14.55 19.79
C ARG A 318 -14.93 16.06 19.86
N ASN A 319 -15.22 16.63 21.03
CA ASN A 319 -14.74 17.97 21.36
C ASN A 319 -13.26 17.87 21.73
N THR A 320 -12.42 18.28 20.79
CA THR A 320 -10.95 18.30 20.85
C THR A 320 -10.41 19.64 21.30
N GLY A 321 -11.26 20.67 21.34
CA GLY A 321 -10.95 21.95 21.94
C GLY A 321 -10.96 21.91 23.47
N THR A 322 -10.97 23.10 24.03
CA THR A 322 -10.82 23.38 25.46
C THR A 322 -12.00 24.16 26.06
N GLU A 323 -13.06 24.42 25.28
CA GLU A 323 -14.35 24.95 25.72
C GLU A 323 -15.49 23.95 25.47
N ASP A 324 -16.56 24.03 26.29
CA ASP A 324 -17.75 23.18 26.14
C ASP A 324 -18.62 23.59 24.94
N TYR A 325 -18.96 22.65 24.08
CA TYR A 325 -19.77 22.89 22.90
C TYR A 325 -21.27 22.72 23.17
N SER A 326 -22.10 23.67 22.75
CA SER A 326 -23.56 23.62 22.94
C SER A 326 -24.42 24.26 21.84
N SER A 327 -23.83 24.57 20.68
CA SER A 327 -24.53 25.28 19.60
C SER A 327 -25.29 24.38 18.62
N GLY A 328 -25.31 23.06 18.84
CA GLY A 328 -26.01 22.10 17.99
C GLY A 328 -25.23 21.77 16.71
N GLY A 329 -25.90 21.48 15.60
CA GLY A 329 -25.24 21.02 14.37
C GLY A 329 -25.68 19.61 14.01
N SER A 330 -25.07 19.06 12.96
CA SER A 330 -25.54 17.84 12.32
C SER A 330 -24.40 16.95 11.87
N LEU A 331 -24.60 15.66 12.06
CA LEU A 331 -23.70 14.55 11.74
C LEU A 331 -24.33 13.76 10.59
N GLN A 332 -23.55 13.48 9.54
CA GLN A 332 -24.09 12.80 8.36
C GLN A 332 -22.99 12.02 7.62
N PHE A 333 -23.34 10.78 7.23
CA PHE A 333 -22.55 9.98 6.30
C PHE A 333 -22.93 10.30 4.85
N TYR A 334 -21.97 10.18 3.95
CA TYR A 334 -22.16 10.41 2.52
C TYR A 334 -21.39 9.36 1.71
N HIS A 335 -21.98 8.95 0.60
CA HIS A 335 -21.26 8.35 -0.53
C HIS A 335 -20.83 9.48 -1.47
N VAL A 336 -19.54 9.56 -1.79
CA VAL A 336 -18.95 10.66 -2.55
C VAL A 336 -18.63 10.18 -3.96
N ASP A 337 -19.41 10.66 -4.94
CA ASP A 337 -19.23 10.39 -6.36
C ASP A 337 -18.68 11.63 -7.06
N GLY A 338 -17.38 11.62 -7.32
CA GLY A 338 -16.64 12.76 -7.88
C GLY A 338 -16.74 14.00 -6.97
N ALA A 339 -17.50 15.00 -7.43
CA ALA A 339 -17.74 16.24 -6.67
C ALA A 339 -19.08 16.24 -5.90
N THR A 340 -19.86 15.16 -5.98
CA THR A 340 -21.21 15.08 -5.43
C THR A 340 -21.20 14.30 -4.12
N GLU A 341 -21.80 14.86 -3.06
CA GLU A 341 -22.02 14.19 -1.78
C GLU A 341 -23.46 13.65 -1.74
N ASN A 342 -23.64 12.33 -1.71
CA ASN A 342 -24.94 11.67 -1.61
C ASN A 342 -25.18 11.19 -0.18
N PRO A 343 -26.17 11.72 0.57
CA PRO A 343 -26.34 11.40 1.98
C PRO A 343 -26.79 9.94 2.19
N ILE A 344 -26.17 9.28 3.17
CA ILE A 344 -26.48 7.91 3.61
C ILE A 344 -27.25 7.97 4.93
N GLY A 345 -28.47 7.41 4.94
CA GLY A 345 -29.31 7.42 6.13
C GLY A 345 -29.86 8.81 6.48
N GLN A 346 -30.21 9.00 7.75
CA GLN A 346 -30.74 10.27 8.25
C GLN A 346 -29.66 11.03 9.01
N SER A 347 -29.76 12.36 8.96
CA SER A 347 -28.85 13.22 9.73
C SER A 347 -29.15 13.11 11.22
N VAL A 348 -28.08 13.02 12.03
CA VAL A 348 -28.15 12.95 13.48
C VAL A 348 -27.73 14.29 14.06
N SER A 349 -28.45 14.79 15.06
CA SER A 349 -28.05 16.04 15.74
C SER A 349 -26.78 15.85 16.56
N LEU A 350 -25.90 16.85 16.50
CA LEU A 350 -24.75 16.94 17.39
C LEU A 350 -25.24 17.34 18.79
N ASN A 351 -24.89 16.53 19.78
CA ASN A 351 -25.18 16.79 21.19
C ASN A 351 -24.28 17.91 21.72
N ASN A 352 -24.62 18.40 22.91
CA ASN A 352 -23.65 19.19 23.67
C ASN A 352 -22.48 18.28 24.05
N LEU A 353 -21.26 18.72 23.78
CA LEU A 353 -20.05 17.98 24.07
C LEU A 353 -19.20 18.84 25.00
N ASN A 354 -19.05 18.41 26.25
CA ASN A 354 -18.03 19.01 27.11
C ASN A 354 -16.64 18.67 26.58
N VAL A 355 -15.63 19.40 27.04
CA VAL A 355 -14.23 19.16 26.67
C VAL A 355 -13.86 17.67 26.79
N GLY A 356 -13.30 17.12 25.72
CA GLY A 356 -12.87 15.73 25.63
C GLY A 356 -14.00 14.69 25.49
N GLN A 357 -15.28 15.07 25.55
CA GLN A 357 -16.40 14.15 25.31
C GLN A 357 -16.58 13.82 23.82
N SER A 358 -17.13 12.64 23.56
CA SER A 358 -17.38 12.12 22.23
C SER A 358 -18.84 11.70 22.02
N GLN A 359 -19.23 11.69 20.75
CA GLN A 359 -20.49 11.13 20.27
C GLN A 359 -20.19 10.22 19.09
N SER A 360 -20.63 8.96 19.17
CA SER A 360 -20.53 8.01 18.08
C SER A 360 -21.89 7.80 17.41
N ILE A 361 -21.89 7.60 16.10
CA ILE A 361 -23.07 7.24 15.33
C ILE A 361 -22.74 6.13 14.34
N SER A 362 -23.77 5.42 13.88
CA SER A 362 -23.62 4.40 12.85
C SER A 362 -24.76 4.43 11.83
N ALA A 363 -24.49 3.89 10.65
CA ALA A 363 -25.44 3.72 9.57
C ALA A 363 -25.15 2.43 8.80
N GLN A 364 -26.16 1.93 8.08
CA GLN A 364 -25.98 0.87 7.09
C GLN A 364 -26.18 1.42 5.68
N PHE A 365 -25.42 0.87 4.74
CA PHE A 365 -25.48 1.24 3.33
C PHE A 365 -25.54 0.00 2.45
N ASP A 366 -26.54 -0.04 1.56
CA ASP A 366 -26.70 -1.08 0.54
C ASP A 366 -25.98 -0.64 -0.74
N THR A 367 -24.99 -1.43 -1.15
CA THR A 367 -24.13 -1.15 -2.30
C THR A 367 -24.78 -1.49 -3.64
N SER A 368 -26.02 -1.97 -3.68
CA SER A 368 -26.77 -2.32 -4.92
C SER A 368 -26.86 -1.17 -5.94
N SER A 369 -26.68 0.08 -5.50
CA SER A 369 -26.71 1.26 -6.35
C SER A 369 -25.36 1.61 -6.99
N ILE A 370 -24.27 0.97 -6.54
CA ILE A 370 -22.90 1.23 -7.00
C ILE A 370 -22.60 0.39 -8.22
N ALA A 371 -22.09 1.03 -9.27
CA ALA A 371 -21.63 0.35 -10.46
C ALA A 371 -20.19 -0.15 -10.28
N MET A 372 -20.04 -1.47 -10.16
CA MET A 372 -18.72 -2.10 -10.03
C MET A 372 -17.88 -1.87 -11.29
N SER A 373 -16.59 -1.59 -11.08
CA SER A 373 -15.62 -1.32 -12.14
C SER A 373 -14.25 -1.91 -11.81
N PRO A 374 -13.43 -2.24 -12.84
CA PRO A 374 -12.09 -2.80 -12.64
C PRO A 374 -11.18 -1.82 -11.90
N ASN A 375 -10.53 -2.28 -10.83
CA ASN A 375 -9.73 -1.46 -9.90
C ASN A 375 -10.50 -0.27 -9.35
N GLY A 376 -11.83 -0.39 -9.25
CA GLY A 376 -12.67 0.67 -8.74
C GLY A 376 -12.50 0.85 -7.24
N LEU A 377 -12.72 2.08 -6.80
CA LEU A 377 -12.57 2.52 -5.43
C LEU A 377 -13.66 3.52 -5.12
N GLU A 378 -14.40 3.29 -4.05
CA GLU A 378 -15.46 4.20 -3.61
C GLU A 378 -15.04 5.01 -2.40
N SER A 379 -15.50 6.25 -2.35
CA SER A 379 -15.23 7.16 -1.25
C SER A 379 -16.48 7.34 -0.41
N PHE A 380 -16.34 7.09 0.89
CA PHE A 380 -17.34 7.37 1.89
C PHE A 380 -16.82 8.47 2.81
N ARG A 381 -17.70 9.38 3.17
CA ARG A 381 -17.37 10.55 3.97
C ARG A 381 -18.29 10.62 5.16
N PHE A 382 -17.72 11.00 6.30
CA PHE A 382 -18.48 11.45 7.44
C PHE A 382 -18.15 12.91 7.71
N LYS A 383 -19.18 13.72 7.99
CA LYS A 383 -19.04 15.17 8.09
C LYS A 383 -19.95 15.74 9.16
N MET A 384 -19.40 16.70 9.91
CA MET A 384 -20.12 17.60 10.79
C MET A 384 -20.44 18.90 10.05
N THR A 385 -21.67 19.39 10.18
CA THR A 385 -22.07 20.67 9.58
C THR A 385 -22.97 21.49 10.52
N GLY A 386 -22.94 22.81 10.34
CA GLY A 386 -23.73 23.73 11.15
C GLY A 386 -23.18 23.92 12.57
N THR A 387 -21.88 23.72 12.75
CA THR A 387 -21.17 24.04 13.98
C THR A 387 -20.82 25.53 14.04
N THR A 388 -20.55 26.04 15.24
CA THR A 388 -20.21 27.46 15.46
C THR A 388 -19.14 27.59 16.52
N GLY A 389 -18.31 28.63 16.40
CA GLY A 389 -17.31 28.94 17.43
C GLY A 389 -15.96 28.33 17.13
N GLU A 390 -15.84 27.42 16.17
CA GLU A 390 -14.59 26.85 15.65
C GLU A 390 -13.86 27.81 14.70
N ASN A 391 -12.54 27.66 14.55
CA ASN A 391 -11.73 28.49 13.64
C ASN A 391 -11.75 27.89 12.22
N ASP A 392 -11.89 28.73 11.20
CA ASP A 392 -11.93 28.35 9.78
C ASP A 392 -10.49 28.25 9.23
N PRO A 393 -10.12 27.18 8.48
CA PRO A 393 -10.97 26.07 8.03
C PRO A 393 -11.08 24.91 9.01
N ILE A 394 -12.32 24.46 9.21
CA ILE A 394 -12.66 23.33 10.07
C ILE A 394 -12.47 22.01 9.29
N GLY A 395 -11.24 21.75 8.86
CA GLY A 395 -10.89 20.59 8.05
C GLY A 395 -11.03 19.26 8.79
N ASN A 396 -10.85 19.28 10.11
CA ASN A 396 -11.01 18.16 11.04
C ASN A 396 -12.50 17.78 11.27
N ASN A 397 -13.47 18.58 10.84
CA ASN A 397 -14.89 18.26 10.91
C ASN A 397 -15.37 17.25 9.86
N MET A 398 -14.46 16.65 9.11
CA MET A 398 -14.78 15.61 8.15
C MET A 398 -13.68 14.57 8.04
N MET A 399 -14.07 13.34 7.72
CA MET A 399 -13.16 12.24 7.44
C MET A 399 -13.64 11.47 6.21
N ASN A 400 -12.71 11.02 5.37
CA ASN A 400 -12.99 10.15 4.23
C ASN A 400 -12.36 8.79 4.46
N VAL A 401 -13.09 7.73 4.10
CA VAL A 401 -12.60 6.35 4.05
C VAL A 401 -12.91 5.80 2.67
N TRP A 402 -11.95 5.06 2.11
CA TRP A 402 -12.10 4.44 0.80
C TRP A 402 -12.31 2.94 0.93
N MET A 403 -13.12 2.38 0.05
CA MET A 403 -13.37 0.94 0.01
C MET A 403 -13.27 0.43 -1.42
N SER A 404 -12.49 -0.64 -1.61
CA SER A 404 -12.21 -1.21 -2.93
C SER A 404 -13.39 -2.00 -3.46
N HIS A 405 -13.57 -1.95 -4.77
CA HIS A 405 -14.42 -2.91 -5.48
C HIS A 405 -13.78 -4.30 -5.45
N ASP A 406 -14.61 -5.31 -5.18
CA ASP A 406 -14.33 -6.70 -5.49
C ASP A 406 -14.84 -6.97 -6.91
N TYR A 407 -13.96 -7.37 -7.83
CA TYR A 407 -14.27 -7.39 -9.26
C TYR A 407 -13.79 -8.67 -9.94
N SER A 408 -14.60 -9.14 -10.89
CA SER A 408 -14.32 -10.38 -11.62
C SER A 408 -12.92 -10.37 -12.26
N PRO A 409 -12.14 -11.45 -12.10
CA PRO A 409 -10.79 -11.52 -12.62
C PRO A 409 -10.77 -11.59 -14.15
N SER A 410 -9.57 -11.59 -14.71
CA SER A 410 -9.29 -11.93 -16.10
C SER A 410 -8.23 -13.03 -16.17
N THR A 411 -8.35 -13.88 -17.17
CA THR A 411 -7.42 -14.99 -17.39
C THR A 411 -6.68 -14.78 -18.70
N ASP A 412 -5.36 -14.94 -18.64
CA ASP A 412 -4.54 -14.89 -19.84
C ASP A 412 -4.65 -16.20 -20.62
N THR A 413 -4.30 -16.15 -21.89
CA THR A 413 -4.34 -17.34 -22.75
C THR A 413 -3.39 -18.40 -22.20
N PRO A 414 -3.84 -19.66 -21.97
CA PRO A 414 -2.96 -20.70 -21.46
C PRO A 414 -1.80 -20.97 -22.39
N VAL A 415 -0.61 -21.19 -21.83
CA VAL A 415 0.63 -21.38 -22.60
C VAL A 415 1.22 -22.75 -22.28
N ALA A 416 1.48 -23.54 -23.32
CA ALA A 416 2.16 -24.82 -23.17
C ALA A 416 3.63 -24.63 -22.76
N ASP A 417 4.08 -25.37 -21.74
CA ASP A 417 5.47 -25.44 -21.31
C ASP A 417 6.10 -26.74 -21.85
N GLY A 418 6.59 -26.68 -23.10
CA GLY A 418 7.30 -27.80 -23.72
C GLY A 418 6.94 -28.03 -25.18
N GLN A 419 7.11 -29.28 -25.62
CA GLN A 419 6.76 -29.69 -26.98
C GLN A 419 5.26 -29.94 -27.10
N THR A 420 4.61 -29.23 -28.02
CA THR A 420 3.16 -29.32 -28.25
C THR A 420 2.74 -30.51 -29.10
N ASN A 421 3.66 -31.41 -29.46
CA ASN A 421 3.34 -32.70 -30.06
C ASN A 421 3.62 -33.78 -29.03
N ILE A 422 2.56 -34.34 -28.43
CA ILE A 422 2.68 -35.39 -27.43
C ILE A 422 2.07 -36.68 -27.95
N ALA A 423 2.70 -37.81 -27.62
CA ALA A 423 2.12 -39.12 -27.87
C ALA A 423 1.23 -39.53 -26.69
N ARG A 424 0.24 -40.41 -26.91
CA ARG A 424 -0.52 -41.02 -25.80
C ARG A 424 0.44 -41.70 -24.81
N GLY A 425 0.25 -41.43 -23.51
CA GLY A 425 1.16 -41.82 -22.43
C GLY A 425 2.28 -40.82 -22.12
N GLY A 426 2.37 -39.71 -22.86
CA GLY A 426 3.17 -38.54 -22.48
C GLY A 426 2.31 -37.45 -21.85
N THR A 427 2.94 -36.54 -21.12
CA THR A 427 2.28 -35.40 -20.47
C THR A 427 2.75 -34.07 -21.05
N LEU A 428 1.97 -33.02 -20.88
CA LEU A 428 2.34 -31.64 -21.22
C LEU A 428 1.81 -30.69 -20.14
N ASP A 429 2.65 -29.74 -19.75
CA ASP A 429 2.26 -28.73 -18.77
C ASP A 429 1.73 -27.47 -19.48
N PHE A 430 0.79 -26.80 -18.83
CA PHE A 430 0.22 -25.53 -19.24
C PHE A 430 0.29 -24.52 -18.09
N ASP A 431 0.91 -23.39 -18.39
CA ASP A 431 0.94 -22.22 -17.53
C ASP A 431 -0.36 -21.42 -17.72
N VAL A 432 -1.06 -21.18 -16.61
CA VAL A 432 -2.26 -20.34 -16.52
C VAL A 432 -1.97 -19.20 -15.56
N THR A 433 -2.18 -17.98 -16.03
CA THR A 433 -2.04 -16.75 -15.24
C THR A 433 -3.19 -15.80 -15.54
N GLY A 434 -3.21 -14.65 -14.88
CA GLY A 434 -4.26 -13.67 -15.04
C GLY A 434 -4.12 -12.49 -14.07
N ASN A 435 -5.14 -11.65 -14.07
CA ASN A 435 -5.18 -10.42 -13.29
C ASN A 435 -6.48 -10.35 -12.48
N ALA A 436 -6.39 -9.97 -11.20
CA ALA A 436 -7.52 -9.79 -10.29
C ALA A 436 -8.47 -8.69 -10.75
N ARG A 437 -7.91 -7.64 -11.33
CA ARG A 437 -8.62 -6.43 -11.74
C ARG A 437 -9.29 -5.71 -10.57
N ASP A 438 -8.72 -5.86 -9.39
CA ASP A 438 -9.04 -5.10 -8.19
C ASP A 438 -7.86 -5.07 -7.21
N ALA A 439 -8.11 -4.51 -6.02
CA ALA A 439 -7.18 -4.46 -4.90
C ALA A 439 -7.57 -5.43 -3.76
N VAL A 440 -8.53 -6.31 -3.99
CA VAL A 440 -9.07 -7.25 -3.00
C VAL A 440 -8.40 -8.61 -3.15
N ASP A 441 -8.28 -9.06 -4.39
CA ASP A 441 -7.76 -10.38 -4.72
C ASP A 441 -6.33 -10.33 -5.30
N THR A 442 -5.67 -11.47 -5.24
CA THR A 442 -4.41 -11.73 -5.92
C THR A 442 -4.55 -13.03 -6.71
N LEU A 443 -3.62 -13.30 -7.62
CA LEU A 443 -3.63 -14.58 -8.35
C LEU A 443 -3.66 -15.81 -7.41
N ALA A 444 -3.11 -15.67 -6.19
CA ALA A 444 -3.08 -16.72 -5.18
C ALA A 444 -4.40 -16.92 -4.41
N THR A 445 -5.31 -15.93 -4.39
CA THR A 445 -6.64 -16.05 -3.75
C THR A 445 -7.69 -16.59 -4.73
N MET A 446 -7.38 -16.61 -6.02
CA MET A 446 -8.22 -17.20 -7.06
C MET A 446 -8.02 -18.71 -7.21
N THR A 447 -9.02 -19.38 -7.76
CA THR A 447 -8.98 -20.78 -8.17
C THR A 447 -9.06 -20.89 -9.70
N PRO A 448 -8.12 -21.58 -10.36
CA PRO A 448 -8.17 -21.76 -11.81
C PRO A 448 -9.02 -22.97 -12.22
N GLU A 449 -9.62 -22.88 -13.39
CA GLU A 449 -10.25 -24.00 -14.09
C GLU A 449 -9.60 -24.17 -15.47
N PHE A 450 -9.45 -25.42 -15.93
CA PHE A 450 -8.79 -25.75 -17.20
C PHE A 450 -9.48 -26.93 -17.88
N GLU A 451 -9.72 -26.81 -19.18
CA GLU A 451 -10.39 -27.83 -19.99
C GLU A 451 -9.73 -27.97 -21.36
N THR A 452 -9.85 -29.17 -21.94
CA THR A 452 -9.39 -29.49 -23.29
C THR A 452 -10.57 -29.86 -24.19
N SER A 453 -10.42 -29.66 -25.49
CA SER A 453 -11.40 -30.08 -26.50
C SER A 453 -10.69 -30.50 -27.79
N LEU A 454 -11.18 -31.53 -28.48
CA LEU A 454 -10.69 -31.83 -29.83
C LEU A 454 -11.00 -30.63 -30.74
N SER A 455 -10.02 -30.16 -31.50
CA SER A 455 -10.12 -28.95 -32.33
C SER A 455 -11.34 -29.00 -33.23
N GLY A 456 -12.15 -27.94 -33.19
CA GLY A 456 -13.40 -27.81 -33.93
C GLY A 456 -14.60 -28.64 -33.42
N SER A 457 -14.45 -29.44 -32.35
CA SER A 457 -15.55 -30.20 -31.75
C SER A 457 -16.39 -29.38 -30.76
N ASN A 458 -15.76 -28.43 -30.07
CA ASN A 458 -16.36 -27.63 -28.99
C ASN A 458 -17.01 -28.49 -27.87
N VAL A 459 -16.44 -29.67 -27.62
CA VAL A 459 -16.79 -30.55 -26.51
C VAL A 459 -15.68 -30.48 -25.47
N TRP A 460 -15.92 -29.78 -24.36
CA TRP A 460 -14.91 -29.48 -23.34
C TRP A 460 -14.95 -30.50 -22.21
N SER A 461 -13.78 -30.93 -21.75
CA SER A 461 -13.63 -31.85 -20.62
C SER A 461 -12.36 -31.55 -19.82
N SER A 462 -12.39 -31.88 -18.53
CA SER A 462 -11.25 -31.87 -17.62
C SER A 462 -10.83 -33.29 -17.20
N ASP A 463 -11.33 -34.35 -17.87
CA ASP A 463 -11.19 -35.75 -17.42
C ASP A 463 -9.73 -36.23 -17.30
N TRP A 464 -8.84 -35.60 -18.05
CA TRP A 464 -7.41 -35.93 -18.14
C TRP A 464 -6.53 -34.70 -17.86
N VAL A 465 -7.08 -33.75 -17.11
CA VAL A 465 -6.41 -32.55 -16.64
C VAL A 465 -6.09 -32.74 -15.15
N ILE A 466 -4.81 -32.69 -14.81
CA ILE A 466 -4.33 -32.70 -13.44
C ILE A 466 -4.18 -31.23 -13.00
N ALA A 467 -5.07 -30.80 -12.10
CA ALA A 467 -5.03 -29.45 -11.56
C ALA A 467 -3.88 -29.26 -10.55
N PRO A 468 -3.27 -28.06 -10.48
CA PRO A 468 -2.27 -27.76 -9.47
C PRO A 468 -2.88 -27.76 -8.06
N THR A 469 -2.09 -28.18 -7.07
CA THR A 469 -2.46 -28.10 -5.65
C THR A 469 -2.08 -26.75 -5.01
N SER A 470 -1.19 -25.99 -5.67
CA SER A 470 -0.77 -24.67 -5.25
C SER A 470 -0.26 -23.84 -6.43
N ILE A 471 -0.21 -22.52 -6.24
CA ILE A 471 0.41 -21.60 -7.20
C ILE A 471 1.94 -21.76 -7.20
N THR A 472 2.54 -21.67 -8.40
CA THR A 472 3.99 -21.63 -8.58
C THR A 472 4.49 -20.20 -8.43
N ALA A 473 5.61 -20.01 -7.71
CA ALA A 473 6.27 -18.72 -7.49
C ALA A 473 5.34 -17.58 -6.96
N PRO A 474 4.61 -17.82 -5.85
CA PRO A 474 3.68 -16.84 -5.27
C PRO A 474 4.39 -15.52 -4.93
N GLY A 475 3.70 -14.40 -5.16
CA GLY A 475 4.21 -13.06 -4.85
C GLY A 475 5.31 -12.56 -5.79
N THR A 476 5.58 -13.27 -6.89
CA THR A 476 6.56 -12.85 -7.91
C THR A 476 5.86 -12.55 -9.24
N PRO A 477 6.48 -11.79 -10.16
CA PRO A 477 5.97 -11.62 -11.53
C PRO A 477 5.85 -12.92 -12.33
N SER A 478 6.41 -14.03 -11.83
CA SER A 478 6.34 -15.36 -12.44
C SER A 478 5.28 -16.26 -11.81
N ALA A 479 4.37 -15.68 -11.01
CA ALA A 479 3.27 -16.39 -10.39
C ALA A 479 2.32 -16.98 -11.44
N ARG A 480 2.06 -18.28 -11.35
CA ARG A 480 1.20 -19.01 -12.29
C ARG A 480 0.71 -20.33 -11.74
N TYR A 481 -0.41 -20.80 -12.26
CA TYR A 481 -0.93 -22.14 -12.06
C TYR A 481 -0.41 -23.06 -13.15
N VAL A 482 0.09 -24.24 -12.78
CA VAL A 482 0.63 -25.22 -13.72
C VAL A 482 -0.32 -26.41 -13.77
N PHE A 483 -1.02 -26.56 -14.89
CA PHE A 483 -1.86 -27.72 -15.16
C PHE A 483 -1.07 -28.74 -15.95
N THR A 484 -1.21 -30.02 -15.63
CA THR A 484 -0.62 -31.10 -16.42
C THR A 484 -1.74 -31.83 -17.17
N ILE A 485 -1.63 -31.93 -18.49
CA ILE A 485 -2.49 -32.81 -19.27
C ILE A 485 -1.86 -34.20 -19.36
N ASP A 486 -2.66 -35.24 -19.08
CA ASP A 486 -2.26 -36.65 -19.11
C ASP A 486 -3.28 -37.48 -19.93
N PRO A 487 -3.21 -37.42 -21.28
CA PRO A 487 -4.23 -37.97 -22.16
C PRO A 487 -4.56 -39.43 -21.87
N ALA A 488 -5.83 -39.70 -21.60
CA ALA A 488 -6.34 -41.05 -21.49
C ALA A 488 -6.17 -41.83 -22.81
N GLN A 489 -6.00 -43.14 -22.73
CA GLN A 489 -5.78 -43.99 -23.91
C GLN A 489 -6.95 -43.98 -24.91
N THR A 490 -8.14 -43.59 -24.45
CA THR A 490 -9.34 -43.45 -25.28
C THR A 490 -9.46 -42.09 -25.98
N ALA A 491 -8.57 -41.13 -25.69
CA ALA A 491 -8.55 -39.83 -26.34
C ALA A 491 -8.24 -39.99 -27.84
N SER A 492 -9.00 -39.29 -28.69
CA SER A 492 -8.79 -39.34 -30.16
C SER A 492 -7.49 -38.63 -30.54
N SER A 493 -6.77 -39.10 -31.56
CA SER A 493 -5.63 -38.35 -32.08
C SER A 493 -6.07 -37.12 -32.88
N GLY A 494 -5.23 -36.10 -32.94
CA GLY A 494 -5.48 -34.84 -33.62
C GLY A 494 -5.11 -33.62 -32.77
N ASP A 495 -5.42 -32.44 -33.29
CA ASP A 495 -5.16 -31.17 -32.60
C ASP A 495 -6.23 -30.89 -31.55
N TYR A 496 -5.81 -30.34 -30.42
CA TYR A 496 -6.66 -30.03 -29.27
C TYR A 496 -6.58 -28.54 -28.93
N ASP A 497 -7.75 -27.96 -28.67
CA ASP A 497 -7.90 -26.63 -28.10
C ASP A 497 -7.84 -26.75 -26.56
N VAL A 498 -7.34 -25.72 -25.90
CA VAL A 498 -7.42 -25.60 -24.43
C VAL A 498 -8.06 -24.28 -24.03
N ARG A 499 -8.72 -24.27 -22.88
CA ARG A 499 -9.21 -23.04 -22.27
C ARG A 499 -9.00 -23.04 -20.77
N ALA A 500 -8.81 -21.85 -20.22
CA ALA A 500 -8.77 -21.63 -18.78
C ALA A 500 -9.62 -20.43 -18.37
N ARG A 501 -10.04 -20.42 -17.11
CA ARG A 501 -10.61 -19.26 -16.44
C ARG A 501 -10.21 -19.25 -14.98
N LEU A 502 -10.41 -18.11 -14.31
CA LEU A 502 -10.12 -17.89 -12.90
C LEU A 502 -11.41 -17.54 -12.20
N VAL A 503 -11.55 -18.05 -10.98
CA VAL A 503 -12.65 -17.79 -10.07
C VAL A 503 -12.06 -17.15 -8.83
N ASP A 504 -12.51 -15.97 -8.44
CA ASP A 504 -12.04 -15.33 -7.20
C ASP A 504 -12.62 -15.99 -5.95
N SER A 505 -12.26 -15.44 -4.78
CA SER A 505 -12.65 -15.96 -3.48
C SER A 505 -14.15 -15.88 -3.19
N ARG A 506 -14.90 -15.04 -3.91
CA ARG A 506 -16.36 -14.88 -3.79
C ARG A 506 -17.15 -15.45 -4.95
N GLY A 507 -16.46 -16.12 -5.87
CA GLY A 507 -17.07 -16.87 -6.96
C GLY A 507 -17.42 -16.01 -8.17
N GLN A 508 -16.89 -14.79 -8.31
CA GLN A 508 -16.95 -14.13 -9.61
C GLN A 508 -15.95 -14.83 -10.54
N VAL A 509 -16.36 -14.95 -11.80
CA VAL A 509 -15.67 -15.79 -12.78
C VAL A 509 -15.19 -14.93 -13.94
N SER A 510 -13.97 -15.18 -14.41
CA SER A 510 -13.51 -14.60 -15.66
C SER A 510 -14.16 -15.27 -16.87
N ASP A 511 -14.11 -14.58 -18.01
CA ASP A 511 -14.36 -15.20 -19.30
C ASP A 511 -13.33 -16.29 -19.58
N TRP A 512 -13.74 -17.31 -20.34
CA TRP A 512 -12.81 -18.33 -20.83
C TRP A 512 -11.78 -17.73 -21.77
N SER A 513 -10.50 -17.91 -21.45
CA SER A 513 -9.39 -17.62 -22.35
C SER A 513 -8.94 -18.91 -23.05
N MET A 514 -8.81 -18.86 -24.37
CA MET A 514 -8.64 -20.06 -25.20
C MET A 514 -7.38 -19.98 -26.05
N ALA A 515 -6.66 -21.10 -26.14
CA ALA A 515 -5.63 -21.34 -27.13
C ALA A 515 -6.14 -22.41 -28.11
N GLN A 516 -6.21 -22.04 -29.40
CA GLN A 516 -6.59 -22.96 -30.48
C GLN A 516 -5.39 -23.79 -30.94
N ASP A 517 -5.64 -25.04 -31.33
CA ASP A 517 -4.61 -25.98 -31.78
C ASP A 517 -3.38 -25.98 -30.83
N ALA A 518 -3.66 -25.95 -29.52
CA ALA A 518 -2.69 -25.74 -28.46
C ALA A 518 -1.68 -26.89 -28.35
N PHE A 519 -2.10 -28.11 -28.66
CA PHE A 519 -1.23 -29.27 -28.82
C PHE A 519 -1.83 -30.31 -29.77
N SER A 520 -0.99 -31.17 -30.33
CA SER A 520 -1.37 -32.31 -31.17
C SER A 520 -1.14 -33.61 -30.41
N LEU A 521 -2.20 -34.40 -30.24
CA LEU A 521 -2.14 -35.73 -29.68
C LEU A 521 -1.84 -36.74 -30.79
N MET A 522 -0.61 -37.22 -30.81
CA MET A 522 -0.12 -38.25 -31.69
C MET A 522 -0.44 -39.64 -31.13
N ASN A 523 -0.37 -40.65 -32.00
CA ASN A 523 -0.39 -42.04 -31.53
C ASN A 523 0.83 -42.33 -30.64
N GLY A 524 0.61 -43.10 -29.58
CA GLY A 524 1.60 -43.73 -28.74
C GLY A 524 2.56 -44.60 -29.56
N LEU A 525 3.82 -44.63 -29.12
CA LEU A 525 4.80 -45.56 -29.66
C LEU A 525 4.72 -46.89 -28.92
N PRO A 526 4.95 -48.04 -29.60
CA PRO A 526 5.12 -49.31 -28.92
C PRO A 526 6.31 -49.26 -27.95
N VAL A 527 6.08 -49.73 -26.73
CA VAL A 527 7.04 -49.78 -25.63
C VAL A 527 7.57 -51.21 -25.47
N VAL A 528 8.89 -51.35 -25.32
CA VAL A 528 9.52 -52.59 -24.85
C VAL A 528 9.73 -52.47 -23.34
N VAL A 529 9.19 -53.41 -22.57
CA VAL A 529 9.26 -53.39 -21.10
C VAL A 529 10.71 -53.58 -20.64
N ASP A 530 11.21 -52.68 -19.78
CA ASP A 530 12.53 -52.83 -19.15
C ASP A 530 12.50 -53.98 -18.13
N PRO A 531 13.26 -55.07 -18.33
CA PRO A 531 13.27 -56.20 -17.41
C PRO A 531 13.78 -55.87 -16.01
N ASN A 532 14.54 -54.79 -15.83
CA ASN A 532 15.05 -54.37 -14.54
C ASN A 532 14.06 -53.50 -13.75
N ASN A 533 13.10 -52.90 -14.45
CA ASN A 533 12.06 -52.06 -13.88
C ASN A 533 10.69 -52.38 -14.52
N PRO A 534 10.18 -53.62 -14.42
CA PRO A 534 8.97 -54.02 -15.13
C PRO A 534 7.72 -53.25 -14.69
N ASP A 535 7.74 -52.67 -13.49
CA ASP A 535 6.66 -51.86 -12.92
C ASP A 535 6.50 -50.48 -13.60
N THR A 536 7.41 -50.09 -14.49
CA THR A 536 7.30 -48.84 -15.29
C THR A 536 6.59 -49.03 -16.63
N ALA A 537 6.15 -50.26 -16.94
CA ALA A 537 5.35 -50.52 -18.12
C ALA A 537 3.98 -49.79 -18.06
N PRO A 538 3.40 -49.39 -19.22
CA PRO A 538 2.06 -48.81 -19.26
C PRO A 538 1.04 -49.71 -18.56
N GLY A 539 0.08 -49.13 -17.81
CA GLY A 539 -0.85 -49.89 -16.96
C GLY A 539 -1.75 -50.92 -17.68
N ASP A 540 -1.96 -50.74 -18.99
CA ASP A 540 -2.72 -51.67 -19.85
C ASP A 540 -1.85 -52.81 -20.44
N CYS A 541 -0.55 -52.80 -20.17
CA CYS A 541 0.36 -53.86 -20.57
C CYS A 541 0.08 -55.14 -19.77
N PRO A 542 -0.01 -56.32 -20.43
CA PRO A 542 -0.10 -57.58 -19.72
C PRO A 542 1.06 -57.75 -18.72
N ALA A 543 0.79 -58.41 -17.58
CA ALA A 543 1.79 -58.58 -16.53
C ALA A 543 3.11 -59.15 -17.09
N PHE A 544 4.24 -58.53 -16.70
CA PHE A 544 5.57 -58.93 -17.15
C PHE A 544 5.81 -60.41 -16.81
N PRO A 545 6.04 -61.27 -17.82
CA PRO A 545 6.09 -62.73 -17.62
C PRO A 545 7.44 -63.22 -17.06
N GLY A 546 8.40 -62.31 -16.83
CA GLY A 546 9.80 -62.65 -16.54
C GLY A 546 10.66 -62.68 -17.80
N LEU A 547 11.99 -62.71 -17.61
CA LEU A 547 12.95 -62.81 -18.71
C LEU A 547 12.79 -64.17 -19.43
N PRO A 548 12.54 -64.19 -20.76
CA PRO A 548 12.46 -65.43 -21.52
C PRO A 548 13.78 -66.21 -21.47
N THR A 549 13.68 -67.52 -21.37
CA THR A 549 14.83 -68.43 -21.51
C THR A 549 14.57 -69.38 -22.68
N VAL A 550 15.58 -69.57 -23.51
CA VAL A 550 15.51 -70.40 -24.71
C VAL A 550 16.70 -71.36 -24.78
N LYS A 551 16.54 -72.48 -25.48
CA LYS A 551 17.65 -73.41 -25.74
C LYS A 551 18.57 -72.83 -26.81
N VAL A 552 19.85 -73.20 -26.75
CA VAL A 552 20.83 -72.84 -27.78
C VAL A 552 20.82 -73.87 -28.90
N GLU A 553 21.32 -73.48 -30.07
CA GLU A 553 21.45 -74.28 -31.29
C GLU A 553 20.11 -74.75 -31.87
N THR A 554 18.98 -74.26 -31.34
CA THR A 554 17.62 -74.53 -31.83
C THR A 554 16.88 -73.22 -32.09
N ASN A 555 15.96 -73.25 -33.06
CA ASN A 555 14.99 -72.16 -33.24
C ASN A 555 13.93 -72.28 -32.14
N GLU A 556 13.77 -71.24 -31.35
CA GLU A 556 12.80 -71.17 -30.27
C GLU A 556 11.86 -69.99 -30.49
N ARG A 557 10.58 -70.17 -30.12
CA ARG A 557 9.55 -69.13 -30.21
C ARG A 557 9.30 -68.53 -28.84
N VAL A 558 9.27 -67.21 -28.75
CA VAL A 558 9.11 -66.45 -27.52
C VAL A 558 7.91 -65.52 -27.65
N PRO A 559 6.87 -65.65 -26.78
CA PRO A 559 5.74 -64.73 -26.78
C PRO A 559 6.18 -63.35 -26.27
N LEU A 560 5.70 -62.29 -26.92
CA LEU A 560 6.01 -60.90 -26.55
C LEU A 560 4.93 -60.25 -25.67
N SER A 561 3.86 -60.96 -25.33
CA SER A 561 2.85 -60.47 -24.39
C SER A 561 3.47 -60.09 -23.05
N GLY A 562 3.30 -58.83 -22.63
CA GLY A 562 3.90 -58.29 -21.41
C GLY A 562 5.41 -58.01 -21.51
N LEU A 563 6.02 -58.17 -22.69
CA LEU A 563 7.40 -57.76 -23.01
C LEU A 563 7.44 -56.60 -24.01
N VAL A 564 6.46 -56.55 -24.92
CA VAL A 564 6.21 -55.44 -25.82
C VAL A 564 4.74 -55.08 -25.73
N CYS A 565 4.47 -53.81 -25.54
CA CYS A 565 3.15 -53.27 -25.32
C CYS A 565 2.98 -52.00 -26.13
N ASP A 566 1.88 -51.90 -26.86
CA ASP A 566 1.46 -50.67 -27.51
C ASP A 566 0.08 -50.33 -26.96
N ALA A 567 -0.15 -49.05 -26.67
CA ALA A 567 -1.36 -48.63 -25.99
C ALA A 567 -2.60 -48.66 -26.92
N GLU A 568 -2.42 -48.77 -28.23
CA GLU A 568 -3.50 -48.59 -29.21
C GLU A 568 -3.60 -49.71 -30.24
N THR A 569 -2.47 -50.34 -30.53
CA THR A 569 -2.32 -51.35 -31.55
C THR A 569 -2.13 -52.69 -30.86
N ASP A 570 -3.04 -53.63 -31.12
CA ASP A 570 -2.86 -55.01 -30.64
C ASP A 570 -1.46 -55.52 -31.05
N LEU A 571 -0.80 -56.26 -30.16
CA LEU A 571 0.54 -56.83 -30.39
C LEU A 571 0.64 -57.55 -31.75
N THR A 572 -0.42 -58.23 -32.16
CA THR A 572 -0.49 -58.97 -33.44
C THR A 572 -0.53 -58.08 -34.69
N SER A 573 -0.82 -56.79 -34.52
CA SER A 573 -0.85 -55.77 -35.57
C SER A 573 0.45 -54.96 -35.62
N LEU A 574 1.38 -55.18 -34.69
CA LEU A 574 2.70 -54.55 -34.71
C LEU A 574 3.62 -55.17 -35.76
N VAL A 575 4.49 -54.34 -36.35
CA VAL A 575 5.60 -54.78 -37.19
C VAL A 575 6.86 -54.78 -36.34
N ILE A 576 7.45 -55.96 -36.14
CA ILE A 576 8.67 -56.13 -35.34
C ILE A 576 9.79 -56.64 -36.24
N THR A 577 10.90 -55.91 -36.26
CA THR A 577 12.10 -56.25 -37.02
C THR A 577 13.34 -56.10 -36.16
N SER A 578 14.40 -56.85 -36.46
CA SER A 578 15.69 -56.66 -35.83
C SER A 578 16.84 -57.01 -36.75
N ASN A 579 17.98 -56.38 -36.49
CA ASN A 579 19.25 -56.65 -37.16
C ASN A 579 20.16 -57.60 -36.34
N ASP A 580 19.74 -58.08 -35.16
CA ASP A 580 20.53 -59.06 -34.39
C ASP A 580 20.53 -60.40 -35.14
N PRO A 581 21.71 -61.02 -35.39
CA PRO A 581 21.81 -62.32 -36.07
C PRO A 581 21.03 -63.46 -35.41
N SER A 582 20.68 -63.31 -34.13
CA SER A 582 19.91 -64.28 -33.36
C SER A 582 18.41 -64.13 -33.57
N PHE A 583 17.94 -63.04 -34.20
CA PHE A 583 16.55 -62.85 -34.58
C PHE A 583 16.29 -63.52 -35.93
N VAL A 584 15.33 -64.45 -35.96
CA VAL A 584 15.00 -65.22 -37.17
C VAL A 584 13.76 -64.62 -37.85
N ALA A 585 12.67 -64.40 -37.11
CA ALA A 585 11.42 -63.88 -37.67
C ALA A 585 10.46 -63.34 -36.60
N TRP A 586 9.55 -62.45 -37.00
CA TRP A 586 8.36 -62.06 -36.23
C TRP A 586 7.12 -62.80 -36.75
N HIS A 587 6.37 -63.42 -35.84
CA HIS A 587 5.15 -64.18 -36.15
C HIS A 587 3.92 -63.44 -35.60
N ALA A 588 3.51 -62.41 -36.33
CA ALA A 588 2.44 -61.47 -35.95
C ALA A 588 1.15 -62.14 -35.46
N SER A 589 0.64 -63.14 -36.18
CA SER A 589 -0.62 -63.83 -35.82
C SER A 589 -0.56 -64.59 -34.50
N ALA A 590 0.63 -64.94 -34.01
CA ALA A 590 0.85 -65.63 -32.75
C ALA A 590 1.36 -64.71 -31.63
N GLY A 591 1.80 -63.49 -31.96
CA GLY A 591 2.42 -62.60 -30.98
C GLY A 591 3.81 -63.05 -30.53
N GLU A 592 4.55 -63.79 -31.36
CA GLU A 592 5.83 -64.44 -30.99
C GLU A 592 7.00 -64.05 -31.89
N ILE A 593 8.18 -63.85 -31.32
CA ILE A 593 9.44 -63.80 -32.07
C ILE A 593 10.09 -65.17 -32.13
N GLU A 594 10.75 -65.47 -33.25
CA GLU A 594 11.59 -66.66 -33.41
C GLU A 594 13.06 -66.25 -33.29
N VAL A 595 13.79 -66.92 -32.42
CA VAL A 595 15.20 -66.65 -32.14
C VAL A 595 16.03 -67.93 -32.23
N ASN A 596 17.29 -67.80 -32.62
CA ASN A 596 18.27 -68.89 -32.58
C ASN A 596 19.60 -68.36 -32.03
N PHE A 597 20.02 -68.92 -30.90
CA PHE A 597 21.32 -68.58 -30.30
C PHE A 597 22.32 -69.71 -30.55
N PRO A 598 23.43 -69.48 -31.27
CA PRO A 598 24.32 -70.55 -31.72
C PRO A 598 25.17 -71.15 -30.60
N THR A 599 25.35 -70.45 -29.47
CA THR A 599 26.15 -70.92 -28.34
C THR A 599 25.59 -70.41 -27.02
N ILE A 600 25.86 -71.15 -25.93
CA ILE A 600 25.66 -70.61 -24.58
C ILE A 600 26.73 -69.55 -24.36
N GLN A 601 26.32 -68.30 -24.19
CA GLN A 601 27.20 -67.27 -23.66
C GLN A 601 27.43 -67.59 -22.18
N ARG A 602 28.60 -68.12 -21.85
CA ARG A 602 29.10 -68.19 -20.47
C ARG A 602 30.05 -67.01 -20.31
N GLU A 603 29.63 -65.98 -19.59
CA GLU A 603 30.58 -64.99 -19.10
C GLU A 603 31.35 -65.60 -17.92
N ASP A 604 32.68 -65.50 -17.97
CA ASP A 604 33.57 -65.85 -16.86
C ASP A 604 33.31 -64.90 -15.68
N GLY A 605 32.32 -65.25 -14.86
CA GLY A 605 32.19 -64.80 -13.49
C GLY A 605 31.69 -63.39 -13.25
N GLN A 606 30.43 -63.08 -13.62
CA GLN A 606 29.43 -62.36 -12.82
C GLN A 606 28.19 -62.04 -13.67
N SER A 607 26.99 -62.39 -13.18
CA SER A 607 25.65 -61.92 -13.59
C SER A 607 25.32 -61.81 -15.09
N CYS A 608 24.37 -62.64 -15.55
CA CYS A 608 23.73 -62.56 -16.88
C CYS A 608 23.35 -61.11 -17.23
N THR A 609 23.98 -60.54 -18.26
CA THR A 609 23.55 -59.25 -18.83
C THR A 609 22.74 -59.43 -20.11
N THR A 610 21.63 -58.72 -20.08
CA THR A 610 20.75 -58.24 -21.16
C THR A 610 21.47 -57.93 -22.47
N ARG A 611 20.97 -58.46 -23.59
CA ARG A 611 21.20 -57.85 -24.91
C ARG A 611 20.22 -56.69 -25.09
N HIS A 612 20.75 -55.48 -25.21
CA HIS A 612 19.96 -54.32 -25.63
C HIS A 612 19.63 -54.44 -27.12
N TRP A 613 18.34 -54.39 -27.44
CA TRP A 613 17.86 -54.18 -28.79
C TRP A 613 17.95 -52.67 -29.07
N ASN A 614 18.86 -52.25 -29.94
CA ASN A 614 18.86 -50.89 -30.45
C ASN A 614 17.84 -50.78 -31.59
N HIS A 615 16.89 -49.84 -31.46
CA HIS A 615 16.02 -49.43 -32.56
C HIS A 615 16.66 -48.22 -33.27
N HIS A 616 16.67 -48.22 -34.61
CA HIS A 616 16.94 -47.03 -35.44
C HIS A 616 15.67 -46.66 -36.21
N GLN A 617 15.51 -45.35 -36.46
CA GLN A 617 14.34 -44.63 -37.00
C GLN A 617 13.46 -45.38 -38.00
#